data_AF-A0A973ALP3-F1
#
_entry.id   AF-A0A973ALP3-F1
#
_cell.length_a   1.000
_cell.length_b   1.000
_cell.length_c   1.000
_cell.angle_alpha   90.00
_cell.angle_beta   90.00
_cell.angle_gamma   90.00
#
_symmetry.space_group_name_H-M   'P 1'
#
loop_
_entity.id
_entity.type
_entity.pdbx_description
1 polymer ?
#
loop_
_entity_poly.entity_id
_entity_poly.type
_entity_poly.pdbx_seq_one_letter_code
_entity_poly.pdbx_strand_id
1 'polypeptide(L)'
;MTRPRDDPARRCLPVDNWPARERRAWDRALTPAPDVLSADGAAAHWRSTTRRSIENAYGRWLNFLDLQDDLDPDEDAGERATEDRLRVYIAELSGQVASTTVAGRIRDLSVALSVLAPDHDLTSLLRARQRLKVRARPERDKRALLVGPAELLALAGDLIRRAEDTAEERADGRADRRLGWRACDFRDAVILLVLVFRPLRRGNLSDLVLGHTVLEGPDVFRIALDATVTKNRRAYAADLPAFLTPFIRRYIDAYRPILLRHRKCDHLWISAHGLPLDDASLYGKIVQHTRAAFGKPLSPHLFRDAAATFLGEENPELVRLATTLLHHADGRTIEAHYNHARANHAVREYQDSVLARRHGDGGN
;
A
#
# COMPACT_ATOMS: atom_id res chain seq x y z
N MET A 1 -5.94 -2.45 29.01
CA MET A 1 -5.80 -1.60 27.80
C MET A 1 -6.62 -2.22 26.68
N THR A 2 -7.76 -1.63 26.35
CA THR A 2 -8.64 -2.04 25.25
C THR A 2 -7.89 -1.94 23.92
N ARG A 3 -8.08 -2.88 22.98
CA ARG A 3 -7.41 -2.79 21.67
C ARG A 3 -7.85 -1.47 21.00
N PRO A 4 -6.98 -0.79 20.22
CA PRO A 4 -7.33 0.49 19.58
C PRO A 4 -8.57 0.48 18.68
N ARG A 5 -9.06 -0.70 18.26
CA ARG A 5 -10.31 -0.87 17.49
C ARG A 5 -11.57 -0.96 18.37
N ASP A 6 -11.39 -1.29 19.65
CA ASP A 6 -12.48 -1.56 20.59
C ASP A 6 -12.76 -0.34 21.49
N ASP A 7 -11.91 0.68 21.44
CA ASP A 7 -12.07 1.95 22.14
C ASP A 7 -13.26 2.75 21.54
N PRO A 8 -14.39 2.92 22.25
CA PRO A 8 -15.54 3.68 21.76
C PRO A 8 -15.17 5.11 21.40
N ALA A 9 -14.22 5.68 22.13
CA ALA A 9 -13.72 7.01 21.90
C ALA A 9 -12.98 7.11 20.58
N ARG A 10 -12.59 6.02 19.89
CA ARG A 10 -11.88 5.98 18.59
C ARG A 10 -12.74 5.66 17.37
N ARG A 11 -14.02 5.39 17.58
CA ARG A 11 -14.95 5.01 16.50
C ARG A 11 -15.24 6.20 15.58
N CYS A 12 -15.63 5.87 14.35
CA CYS A 12 -16.08 6.84 13.36
C CYS A 12 -17.54 6.48 13.05
N LEU A 13 -18.47 7.42 13.23
CA LEU A 13 -19.88 7.20 12.87
C LEU A 13 -19.99 6.93 11.35
N PRO A 14 -20.63 5.81 10.95
CA PRO A 14 -20.98 5.58 9.54
C PRO A 14 -21.91 6.68 9.00
N VAL A 15 -21.86 6.93 7.70
CA VAL A 15 -22.68 7.97 7.02
C VAL A 15 -24.19 7.78 7.28
N ASP A 16 -24.64 6.54 7.39
CA ASP A 16 -26.05 6.21 7.69
C ASP A 16 -26.50 6.76 9.05
N ASN A 17 -25.58 6.90 9.99
CA ASN A 17 -25.84 7.42 11.34
C ASN A 17 -25.52 8.91 11.47
N TRP A 18 -25.17 9.61 10.39
CA TRP A 18 -25.03 11.08 10.43
C TRP A 18 -26.40 11.74 10.57
N PRO A 19 -26.47 12.97 11.10
CA PRO A 19 -27.73 13.69 11.10
C PRO A 19 -28.22 13.90 9.66
N ALA A 20 -29.55 13.95 9.50
CA ALA A 20 -30.17 13.79 8.19
C ALA A 20 -29.84 14.94 7.22
N ARG A 21 -29.56 16.14 7.76
CA ARG A 21 -29.17 17.33 6.99
C ARG A 21 -27.80 17.11 6.32
N GLU A 22 -26.84 16.60 7.06
CA GLU A 22 -25.46 16.35 6.65
C GLU A 22 -25.41 15.20 5.66
N ARG A 23 -26.15 14.11 5.91
CA ARG A 23 -26.26 13.00 4.95
C ARG A 23 -26.78 13.49 3.60
N ARG A 24 -27.85 14.30 3.59
CA ARG A 24 -28.38 14.91 2.36
C ARG A 24 -27.37 15.85 1.69
N ALA A 25 -26.64 16.66 2.46
CA ALA A 25 -25.60 17.54 1.92
C ALA A 25 -24.43 16.76 1.31
N TRP A 26 -24.02 15.68 1.98
CA TRP A 26 -23.00 14.76 1.51
C TRP A 26 -23.40 14.07 0.21
N ASP A 27 -24.63 13.53 0.13
CA ASP A 27 -25.15 12.87 -1.06
C ASP A 27 -25.21 13.84 -2.25
N ARG A 28 -25.69 15.08 -2.03
CA ARG A 28 -25.67 16.14 -3.06
C ARG A 28 -24.25 16.45 -3.52
N ALA A 29 -23.29 16.54 -2.60
CA ALA A 29 -21.91 16.83 -2.96
C ALA A 29 -21.26 15.71 -3.78
N LEU A 30 -21.68 14.46 -3.59
CA LEU A 30 -21.18 13.30 -4.34
C LEU A 30 -21.87 13.12 -5.70
N THR A 31 -22.99 13.79 -5.92
CA THR A 31 -23.81 13.62 -7.13
C THR A 31 -23.17 14.38 -8.32
N PRO A 32 -22.82 13.68 -9.41
CA PRO A 32 -22.42 14.34 -10.66
C PRO A 32 -23.57 15.15 -11.25
N ALA A 33 -23.23 16.15 -12.06
CA ALA A 33 -24.23 16.93 -12.76
C ALA A 33 -25.14 16.03 -13.64
N PRO A 34 -26.46 16.26 -13.62
CA PRO A 34 -27.39 15.49 -14.45
C PRO A 34 -27.26 15.81 -15.95
N ASP A 35 -26.65 16.94 -16.29
CA ASP A 35 -26.46 17.43 -17.66
C ASP A 35 -25.21 18.33 -17.77
N VAL A 36 -24.85 18.70 -19.00
CA VAL A 36 -23.62 19.45 -19.33
C VAL A 36 -23.65 20.93 -18.86
N LEU A 37 -24.83 21.49 -18.60
CA LEU A 37 -25.01 22.87 -18.16
C LEU A 37 -25.06 22.98 -16.63
N SER A 38 -25.35 21.88 -15.94
CA SER A 38 -25.34 21.79 -14.48
C SER A 38 -23.92 21.66 -13.91
N ALA A 39 -23.67 22.24 -12.74
CA ALA A 39 -22.41 22.07 -12.04
C ALA A 39 -22.39 20.73 -11.29
N ASP A 40 -21.26 20.03 -11.33
CA ASP A 40 -21.03 18.85 -10.48
C ASP A 40 -21.13 19.20 -8.99
N GLY A 41 -21.55 18.24 -8.19
CA GLY A 41 -21.37 18.32 -6.74
C GLY A 41 -19.90 18.50 -6.37
N ALA A 42 -19.62 19.27 -5.31
CA ALA A 42 -18.26 19.66 -4.91
C ALA A 42 -17.29 18.47 -4.69
N ALA A 43 -17.82 17.27 -4.45
CA ALA A 43 -17.09 16.04 -4.20
C ALA A 43 -17.31 14.94 -5.27
N ALA A 44 -18.06 15.21 -6.35
CA ALA A 44 -18.41 14.21 -7.38
C ALA A 44 -17.16 13.57 -8.00
N HIS A 45 -16.14 14.38 -8.26
CA HIS A 45 -14.85 13.96 -8.83
C HIS A 45 -13.92 13.21 -7.86
N TRP A 46 -14.27 13.09 -6.57
CA TRP A 46 -13.41 12.42 -5.59
C TRP A 46 -13.33 10.93 -5.83
N ARG A 47 -12.12 10.37 -5.73
CA ARG A 47 -11.90 8.92 -5.72
C ARG A 47 -12.53 8.30 -4.46
N SER A 48 -12.96 7.05 -4.55
CA SER A 48 -13.54 6.28 -3.42
C SER A 48 -12.67 6.28 -2.16
N THR A 49 -11.34 6.23 -2.31
CA THR A 49 -10.40 6.30 -1.18
C THR A 49 -10.37 7.66 -0.50
N THR A 50 -10.51 8.76 -1.26
CA THR A 50 -10.63 10.11 -0.72
C THR A 50 -11.94 10.27 0.03
N ARG A 51 -13.06 9.83 -0.58
CA ARG A 51 -14.40 9.84 0.05
C ARG A 51 -14.36 9.14 1.42
N ARG A 52 -13.86 7.90 1.45
CA ARG A 52 -13.72 7.12 2.69
C ARG A 52 -12.85 7.79 3.75
N SER A 53 -11.77 8.49 3.36
CA SER A 53 -10.91 9.20 4.33
C SER A 53 -11.67 10.35 5.00
N ILE A 54 -12.44 11.09 4.22
CA ILE A 54 -13.20 12.25 4.66
C ILE A 54 -14.41 11.82 5.48
N GLU A 55 -15.14 10.78 5.05
CA GLU A 55 -16.22 10.15 5.83
C GLU A 55 -15.72 9.71 7.21
N ASN A 56 -14.58 9.02 7.27
CA ASN A 56 -14.00 8.60 8.54
C ASN A 56 -13.57 9.80 9.41
N ALA A 57 -13.10 10.89 8.82
CA ALA A 57 -12.69 12.07 9.58
C ALA A 57 -13.89 12.82 10.15
N TYR A 58 -14.97 12.97 9.37
CA TYR A 58 -16.19 13.61 9.82
C TYR A 58 -16.97 12.74 10.81
N GLY A 59 -17.11 11.44 10.54
CA GLY A 59 -17.72 10.51 11.48
C GLY A 59 -16.96 10.40 12.80
N ARG A 60 -15.63 10.60 12.79
CA ARG A 60 -14.81 10.71 14.03
C ARG A 60 -15.17 11.95 14.85
N TRP A 61 -15.40 13.07 14.17
CA TRP A 61 -15.81 14.32 14.78
C TRP A 61 -17.22 14.22 15.38
N LEU A 62 -18.19 13.64 14.65
CA LEU A 62 -19.53 13.39 15.16
C LEU A 62 -19.51 12.48 16.39
N ASN A 63 -18.69 11.42 16.38
CA ASN A 63 -18.54 10.51 17.53
C ASN A 63 -17.98 11.22 18.77
N PHE A 64 -17.11 12.22 18.56
CA PHE A 64 -16.58 13.02 19.66
C PHE A 64 -17.67 13.88 20.29
N LEU A 65 -18.50 14.54 19.47
CA LEU A 65 -19.63 15.34 19.96
C LEU A 65 -20.68 14.46 20.65
N ASP A 66 -21.00 13.31 20.08
CA ASP A 66 -21.95 12.33 20.62
C ASP A 66 -21.53 11.83 22.01
N LEU A 67 -20.24 11.53 22.20
CA LEU A 67 -19.70 11.11 23.50
C LEU A 67 -19.67 12.21 24.57
N GLN A 68 -19.81 13.48 24.16
CA GLN A 68 -19.88 14.63 25.06
C GLN A 68 -21.34 15.05 25.30
N ASP A 69 -22.33 14.29 24.77
CA ASP A 69 -23.75 14.66 24.73
C ASP A 69 -23.99 16.07 24.11
N ASP A 70 -23.11 16.47 23.17
CA ASP A 70 -23.05 17.80 22.55
C ASP A 70 -23.39 17.74 21.04
N LEU A 71 -23.88 16.58 20.58
CA LEU A 71 -24.34 16.40 19.21
C LEU A 71 -25.82 16.78 19.09
N ASP A 72 -26.09 18.05 18.78
CA ASP A 72 -27.41 18.50 18.35
C ASP A 72 -27.63 18.13 16.87
N PRO A 73 -28.65 17.33 16.50
CA PRO A 73 -28.95 16.98 15.11
C PRO A 73 -29.39 18.16 14.22
N ASP A 74 -29.93 19.23 14.81
CA ASP A 74 -30.51 20.36 14.07
C ASP A 74 -29.51 21.51 13.82
N GLU A 75 -28.43 21.57 14.62
CA GLU A 75 -27.31 22.52 14.46
C GLU A 75 -26.66 22.38 13.06
N ASP A 76 -26.18 23.48 12.46
CA ASP A 76 -25.46 23.37 11.19
C ASP A 76 -24.08 22.69 11.37
N ALA A 77 -23.60 21.98 10.35
CA ALA A 77 -22.28 21.35 10.38
C ALA A 77 -21.14 22.35 10.62
N GLY A 78 -21.24 23.56 10.07
CA GLY A 78 -20.29 24.64 10.26
C GLY A 78 -20.35 25.27 11.65
N GLU A 79 -21.56 25.49 12.19
CA GLU A 79 -21.78 26.00 13.55
C GLU A 79 -21.18 25.07 14.60
N ARG A 80 -21.23 23.75 14.37
CA ARG A 80 -20.62 22.76 15.26
C ARG A 80 -19.13 22.98 15.47
N ALA A 81 -18.42 23.52 14.49
CA ALA A 81 -16.96 23.66 14.47
C ALA A 81 -16.46 24.91 15.23
N THR A 82 -17.00 25.17 16.42
CA THR A 82 -16.55 26.29 17.28
C THR A 82 -15.09 26.14 17.71
N GLU A 83 -14.43 27.25 18.04
CA GLU A 83 -13.02 27.21 18.47
C GLU A 83 -12.81 26.34 19.72
N ASP A 84 -13.75 26.39 20.67
CA ASP A 84 -13.67 25.61 21.90
C ASP A 84 -13.82 24.11 21.65
N ARG A 85 -14.85 23.70 20.88
CA ARG A 85 -15.04 22.28 20.53
C ARG A 85 -13.84 21.75 19.72
N LEU A 86 -13.32 22.54 18.77
CA LEU A 86 -12.12 22.18 18.01
C LEU A 86 -10.88 22.02 18.90
N ARG A 87 -10.71 22.88 19.91
CA ARG A 87 -9.58 22.81 20.85
C ARG A 87 -9.61 21.54 21.67
N VAL A 88 -10.77 21.19 22.23
CA VAL A 88 -10.95 19.97 23.03
C VAL A 88 -10.73 18.73 22.15
N TYR A 89 -11.33 18.71 20.96
CA TYR A 89 -11.16 17.59 20.03
C TYR A 89 -9.72 17.38 19.58
N ILE A 90 -8.98 18.46 19.26
CA ILE A 90 -7.57 18.35 18.87
C ILE A 90 -6.73 17.83 20.05
N ALA A 91 -7.02 18.28 21.28
CA ALA A 91 -6.33 17.79 22.47
C ALA A 91 -6.58 16.29 22.69
N GLU A 92 -7.85 15.84 22.58
CA GLU A 92 -8.21 14.43 22.69
C GLU A 92 -7.53 13.58 21.60
N LEU A 93 -7.61 14.01 20.33
CA LEU A 93 -6.94 13.33 19.22
C LEU A 93 -5.43 13.20 19.46
N SER A 94 -4.79 14.26 19.97
CA SER A 94 -3.35 14.28 20.24
C SER A 94 -2.95 13.31 21.35
N GLY A 95 -3.85 12.99 22.29
CA GLY A 95 -3.63 11.93 23.29
C GLY A 95 -3.80 10.50 22.76
N GLN A 96 -4.44 10.32 21.61
CA GLN A 96 -4.82 9.00 21.10
C GLN A 96 -3.97 8.51 19.92
N VAL A 97 -3.47 9.42 19.09
CA VAL A 97 -2.78 9.10 17.83
C VAL A 97 -1.56 9.99 17.58
N ALA A 98 -0.65 9.51 16.73
CA ALA A 98 0.56 10.24 16.34
C ALA A 98 0.26 11.62 15.74
N SER A 99 1.16 12.59 15.93
CA SER A 99 1.00 13.99 15.48
C SER A 99 0.70 14.13 13.97
N THR A 100 1.28 13.27 13.14
CA THR A 100 0.99 13.20 11.69
C THR A 100 -0.44 12.73 11.38
N THR A 101 -0.98 11.84 12.21
CA THR A 101 -2.37 11.35 12.08
C THR A 101 -3.35 12.44 12.50
N VAL A 102 -3.05 13.19 13.58
CA VAL A 102 -3.84 14.36 13.98
C VAL A 102 -3.92 15.37 12.84
N ALA A 103 -2.77 15.76 12.26
CA ALA A 103 -2.73 16.70 11.15
C ALA A 103 -3.53 16.21 9.93
N GLY A 104 -3.44 14.91 9.60
CA GLY A 104 -4.23 14.28 8.53
C GLY A 104 -5.73 14.31 8.78
N ARG A 105 -6.17 13.99 10.00
CA ARG A 105 -7.59 14.01 10.39
C ARG A 105 -8.18 15.41 10.38
N ILE A 106 -7.46 16.41 10.90
CA ILE A 106 -7.93 17.80 10.90
C ILE A 106 -7.97 18.37 9.47
N ARG A 107 -7.03 17.98 8.60
CA ARG A 107 -7.13 18.27 7.17
C ARG A 107 -8.41 17.69 6.58
N ASP A 108 -8.69 16.41 6.80
CA ASP A 108 -9.87 15.75 6.21
C ASP A 108 -11.18 16.31 6.77
N LEU A 109 -11.22 16.67 8.06
CA LEU A 109 -12.33 17.39 8.68
C LEU A 109 -12.55 18.76 8.01
N SER A 110 -11.48 19.52 7.73
CA SER A 110 -11.60 20.80 7.02
C SER A 110 -12.19 20.64 5.62
N VAL A 111 -11.89 19.53 4.94
CA VAL A 111 -12.44 19.22 3.62
C VAL A 111 -13.91 18.80 3.73
N ALA A 112 -14.26 17.96 4.72
CA ALA A 112 -15.65 17.59 4.98
C ALA A 112 -16.53 18.82 5.21
N LEU A 113 -16.10 19.72 6.10
CA LEU A 113 -16.87 20.91 6.46
C LEU A 113 -16.95 21.91 5.30
N SER A 114 -15.91 22.04 4.48
CA SER A 114 -15.99 22.89 3.27
C SER A 114 -17.03 22.43 2.25
N VAL A 115 -17.42 21.15 2.32
CA VAL A 115 -18.45 20.56 1.44
C VAL A 115 -19.82 20.57 2.10
N LEU A 116 -19.89 20.27 3.40
CA LEU A 116 -21.15 20.18 4.14
C LEU A 116 -21.72 21.56 4.51
N ALA A 117 -20.86 22.54 4.76
CA ALA A 117 -21.20 23.89 5.19
C ALA A 117 -20.33 24.94 4.46
N PRO A 118 -20.51 25.10 3.13
CA PRO A 118 -19.65 25.95 2.31
C PRO A 118 -19.73 27.44 2.69
N ASP A 119 -20.86 27.88 3.22
CA ASP A 119 -21.11 29.29 3.57
C ASP A 119 -20.64 29.68 4.98
N HIS A 120 -20.06 28.73 5.73
CA HIS A 120 -19.62 28.97 7.12
C HIS A 120 -18.16 29.39 7.22
N ASP A 121 -17.85 30.23 8.22
CA ASP A 121 -16.48 30.63 8.51
C ASP A 121 -15.69 29.49 9.16
N LEU A 122 -14.84 28.82 8.37
CA LEU A 122 -13.95 27.75 8.82
C LEU A 122 -12.53 28.25 9.18
N THR A 123 -12.34 29.56 9.36
CA THR A 123 -11.01 30.16 9.52
C THR A 123 -10.24 29.54 10.68
N SER A 124 -10.86 29.34 11.84
CA SER A 124 -10.19 28.74 13.02
C SER A 124 -9.71 27.31 12.75
N LEU A 125 -10.52 26.50 12.05
CA LEU A 125 -10.15 25.15 11.64
C LEU A 125 -8.99 25.15 10.63
N LEU A 126 -9.02 26.05 9.63
CA LEU A 126 -7.97 26.18 8.64
C LEU A 126 -6.63 26.63 9.25
N ARG A 127 -6.67 27.53 10.25
CA ARG A 127 -5.48 27.91 11.04
C ARG A 127 -4.94 26.72 11.83
N ALA A 128 -5.80 25.96 12.50
CA ALA A 128 -5.41 24.77 13.25
C ALA A 128 -4.75 23.72 12.33
N ARG A 129 -5.36 23.45 11.17
CA ARG A 129 -4.83 22.56 10.13
C ARG A 129 -3.40 22.95 9.73
N GLN A 130 -3.17 24.23 9.42
CA GLN A 130 -1.87 24.71 8.98
C GLN A 130 -0.81 24.58 10.08
N ARG A 131 -1.15 24.96 11.33
CA ARG A 131 -0.23 24.84 12.48
C ARG A 131 0.12 23.38 12.78
N LEU A 132 -0.88 22.49 12.77
CA LEU A 132 -0.66 21.05 12.99
C LEU A 132 0.19 20.44 11.88
N LYS A 133 -0.01 20.83 10.62
CA LYS A 133 0.84 20.39 9.50
C LYS A 133 2.31 20.75 9.71
N VAL A 134 2.60 21.96 10.16
CA VAL A 134 3.98 22.43 10.40
C VAL A 134 4.63 21.73 11.61
N ARG A 135 3.84 21.51 12.67
CA ARG A 135 4.29 20.88 13.92
C ARG A 135 4.40 19.36 13.85
N ALA A 136 3.64 18.72 12.97
CA ALA A 136 3.67 17.27 12.83
C ALA A 136 5.10 16.80 12.53
N ARG A 137 5.54 15.81 13.30
CA ARG A 137 6.83 15.15 13.12
C ARG A 137 6.58 13.66 12.96
N PRO A 138 7.19 13.00 11.97
CA PRO A 138 7.16 11.55 11.90
C PRO A 138 7.73 10.97 13.20
N GLU A 139 6.90 10.29 13.99
CA GLU A 139 7.31 9.67 15.25
C GLU A 139 8.12 8.38 15.05
N ARG A 140 7.97 7.75 13.88
CA ARG A 140 8.68 6.52 13.54
C ARG A 140 9.96 6.86 12.79
N ASP A 141 11.10 6.46 13.33
CA ASP A 141 12.34 6.43 12.58
C ASP A 141 12.23 5.36 11.49
N LYS A 142 11.95 5.82 10.27
CA LYS A 142 11.88 4.94 9.11
C LYS A 142 13.23 4.37 8.72
N ARG A 143 14.33 5.09 8.98
CA ARG A 143 15.68 4.65 8.59
C ARG A 143 16.08 3.39 9.35
N ALA A 144 15.75 3.33 10.64
CA ALA A 144 15.96 2.15 11.47
C ALA A 144 15.20 0.89 11.00
N LEU A 145 14.20 1.05 10.12
CA LEU A 145 13.39 -0.03 9.55
C LEU A 145 13.80 -0.42 8.12
N LEU A 146 14.79 0.25 7.54
CA LEU A 146 15.30 -0.12 6.22
C LEU A 146 16.08 -1.43 6.30
N VAL A 147 15.92 -2.26 5.28
CA VAL A 147 16.60 -3.55 5.10
C VAL A 147 17.23 -3.53 3.72
N GLY A 148 18.44 -4.06 3.61
CA GLY A 148 19.21 -4.09 2.37
C GLY A 148 18.55 -4.91 1.27
N PRO A 149 18.76 -4.56 -0.01
CA PRO A 149 18.29 -5.39 -1.13
C PRO A 149 18.85 -6.82 -1.05
N ALA A 150 20.12 -7.01 -0.63
CA ALA A 150 20.72 -8.33 -0.49
C ALA A 150 19.97 -9.23 0.53
N GLU A 151 19.60 -8.67 1.70
CA GLU A 151 18.84 -9.39 2.73
C GLU A 151 17.43 -9.77 2.23
N LEU A 152 16.78 -8.87 1.48
CA LEU A 152 15.47 -9.13 0.87
C LEU A 152 15.53 -10.20 -0.22
N LEU A 153 16.61 -10.22 -1.03
CA LEU A 153 16.86 -11.27 -2.02
C LEU A 153 17.12 -12.62 -1.35
N ALA A 154 17.88 -12.65 -0.25
CA ALA A 154 18.12 -13.86 0.53
C ALA A 154 16.80 -14.44 1.08
N LEU A 155 15.93 -13.58 1.65
CA LEU A 155 14.60 -13.99 2.12
C LEU A 155 13.73 -14.57 1.00
N ALA A 156 13.73 -13.94 -0.17
CA ALA A 156 13.00 -14.47 -1.33
C ALA A 156 13.56 -15.83 -1.78
N GLY A 157 14.89 -15.99 -1.78
CA GLY A 157 15.55 -17.26 -2.06
C GLY A 157 15.16 -18.36 -1.07
N ASP A 158 15.08 -18.06 0.23
CA ASP A 158 14.66 -19.00 1.26
C ASP A 158 13.22 -19.46 1.09
N LEU A 159 12.32 -18.55 0.70
CA LEU A 159 10.93 -18.88 0.37
C LEU A 159 10.82 -19.79 -0.86
N ILE A 160 11.61 -19.53 -1.91
CA ILE A 160 11.67 -20.39 -3.09
C ILE A 160 12.14 -21.79 -2.71
N ARG A 161 13.24 -21.90 -1.95
CA ARG A 161 13.75 -23.21 -1.48
C ARG A 161 12.71 -23.97 -0.68
N ARG A 162 12.03 -23.32 0.27
CA ARG A 162 10.93 -23.95 1.04
C ARG A 162 9.76 -24.40 0.16
N ALA A 163 9.43 -23.64 -0.87
CA ALA A 163 8.38 -24.00 -1.81
C ALA A 163 8.78 -25.16 -2.74
N GLU A 164 10.06 -25.31 -3.04
CA GLU A 164 10.60 -26.36 -3.91
C GLU A 164 10.99 -27.63 -3.16
N ASP A 165 11.23 -27.54 -1.86
CA ASP A 165 11.56 -28.70 -1.02
C ASP A 165 10.40 -29.72 -0.99
N THR A 166 10.65 -30.89 -1.58
CA THR A 166 9.74 -32.04 -1.63
C THR A 166 10.01 -33.06 -0.52
N ALA A 167 11.05 -32.88 0.30
CA ALA A 167 11.49 -33.87 1.29
C ALA A 167 10.47 -34.09 2.42
N GLU A 168 9.54 -33.15 2.64
CA GLU A 168 8.50 -33.25 3.66
C GLU A 168 7.19 -33.94 3.21
N GLU A 169 7.20 -34.68 2.09
CA GLU A 169 6.07 -35.51 1.65
C GLU A 169 5.90 -36.76 2.54
N ARG A 170 5.60 -36.55 3.83
CA ARG A 170 5.13 -37.61 4.72
C ARG A 170 3.74 -38.07 4.28
N ALA A 171 3.53 -39.38 4.22
CA ALA A 171 2.25 -40.03 3.91
C ALA A 171 1.22 -39.88 5.05
N ASP A 172 0.84 -38.65 5.37
CA ASP A 172 -0.10 -38.32 6.46
C ASP A 172 -1.39 -37.63 5.97
N GLY A 173 -1.69 -37.73 4.67
CA GLY A 173 -2.91 -37.20 4.06
C GLY A 173 -3.00 -35.67 3.99
N ARG A 174 -1.96 -34.93 4.38
CA ARG A 174 -1.92 -33.44 4.34
C ARG A 174 -1.26 -32.87 3.09
N ALA A 175 -1.11 -33.68 2.04
CA ALA A 175 -0.41 -33.31 0.80
C ALA A 175 -1.00 -32.05 0.14
N ASP A 176 -2.33 -32.00 -0.05
CA ASP A 176 -3.01 -30.85 -0.67
C ASP A 176 -2.82 -29.55 0.11
N ARG A 177 -2.87 -29.64 1.44
CA ARG A 177 -2.64 -28.48 2.29
C ARG A 177 -1.21 -27.98 2.10
N ARG A 178 -0.21 -28.87 2.22
CA ARG A 178 1.22 -28.55 2.02
C ARG A 178 1.48 -27.93 0.65
N LEU A 179 0.88 -28.49 -0.40
CA LEU A 179 0.99 -27.97 -1.76
C LEU A 179 0.48 -26.51 -1.86
N GLY A 180 -0.63 -26.20 -1.19
CA GLY A 180 -1.13 -24.82 -1.08
C GLY A 180 -0.20 -23.88 -0.30
N TRP A 181 0.46 -24.36 0.77
CA TRP A 181 1.46 -23.56 1.51
C TRP A 181 2.69 -23.28 0.65
N ARG A 182 3.23 -24.29 -0.03
CA ARG A 182 4.35 -24.16 -0.96
C ARG A 182 4.05 -23.15 -2.07
N ALA A 183 2.85 -23.21 -2.64
CA ALA A 183 2.42 -22.24 -3.63
C ALA A 183 2.29 -20.81 -3.07
N CYS A 184 1.89 -20.65 -1.80
CA CYS A 184 1.90 -19.35 -1.13
C CYS A 184 3.32 -18.83 -0.92
N ASP A 185 4.25 -19.67 -0.47
CA ASP A 185 5.65 -19.26 -0.25
C ASP A 185 6.32 -18.85 -1.57
N PHE A 186 6.10 -19.61 -2.65
CA PHE A 186 6.64 -19.26 -3.97
C PHE A 186 6.04 -17.93 -4.48
N ARG A 187 4.72 -17.75 -4.35
CA ARG A 187 4.06 -16.47 -4.68
C ARG A 187 4.68 -15.31 -3.91
N ASP A 188 4.82 -15.46 -2.59
CA ASP A 188 5.31 -14.40 -1.72
C ASP A 188 6.77 -14.06 -2.02
N ALA A 189 7.60 -15.05 -2.38
CA ALA A 189 8.96 -14.82 -2.87
C ALA A 189 8.98 -13.94 -4.12
N VAL A 190 8.15 -14.27 -5.12
CA VAL A 190 8.07 -13.51 -6.37
C VAL A 190 7.57 -12.08 -6.12
N ILE A 191 6.63 -11.89 -5.19
CA ILE A 191 6.19 -10.56 -4.74
C ILE A 191 7.37 -9.74 -4.18
N LEU A 192 8.19 -10.35 -3.30
CA LEU A 192 9.37 -9.68 -2.74
C LEU A 192 10.38 -9.32 -3.83
N LEU A 193 10.67 -10.23 -4.75
CA LEU A 193 11.56 -9.98 -5.88
C LEU A 193 11.05 -8.80 -6.72
N VAL A 194 9.79 -8.81 -7.13
CA VAL A 194 9.21 -7.69 -7.88
C VAL A 194 9.35 -6.38 -7.12
N LEU A 195 9.09 -6.35 -5.81
CA LEU A 195 9.22 -5.14 -4.99
C LEU A 195 10.65 -4.61 -4.85
N VAL A 196 11.64 -5.50 -4.78
CA VAL A 196 13.06 -5.11 -4.71
C VAL A 196 13.48 -4.37 -5.99
N PHE A 197 13.08 -4.87 -7.17
CA PHE A 197 13.47 -4.26 -8.45
C PHE A 197 12.52 -3.18 -8.96
N ARG A 198 11.23 -3.29 -8.61
CA ARG A 198 10.16 -2.37 -9.00
C ARG A 198 9.28 -2.11 -7.77
N PRO A 199 9.64 -1.14 -6.91
CA PRO A 199 8.90 -0.81 -5.69
C PRO A 199 7.58 -0.10 -6.01
N LEU A 200 6.62 -0.89 -6.50
CA LEU A 200 5.26 -0.48 -6.85
C LEU A 200 4.50 -0.04 -5.60
N ARG A 201 3.54 0.88 -5.80
CA ARG A 201 2.55 1.16 -4.75
C ARG A 201 1.75 -0.10 -4.48
N ARG A 202 1.40 -0.31 -3.21
CA ARG A 202 0.70 -1.51 -2.74
C ARG A 202 -0.53 -1.87 -3.58
N GLY A 203 -1.41 -0.90 -3.85
CA GLY A 203 -2.58 -1.13 -4.72
C GLY A 203 -2.19 -1.51 -6.16
N ASN A 204 -1.24 -0.79 -6.76
CA ASN A 204 -0.75 -1.14 -8.10
C ASN A 204 -0.14 -2.55 -8.16
N LEU A 205 0.47 -3.02 -7.07
CA LEU A 205 1.02 -4.35 -6.97
C LEU A 205 -0.07 -5.41 -6.82
N SER A 206 -1.07 -5.22 -5.95
CA SER A 206 -2.19 -6.17 -5.82
C SER A 206 -3.04 -6.27 -7.08
N ASP A 207 -3.16 -5.17 -7.81
CA ASP A 207 -4.04 -5.04 -8.98
C ASP A 207 -3.35 -5.48 -10.29
N LEU A 208 -2.20 -6.14 -10.23
CA LEU A 208 -1.54 -6.69 -11.42
C LEU A 208 -2.38 -7.80 -12.06
N VAL A 209 -2.67 -7.66 -13.35
CA VAL A 209 -3.45 -8.58 -14.18
C VAL A 209 -2.62 -9.04 -15.39
N LEU A 210 -2.54 -10.36 -15.57
CA LEU A 210 -1.86 -11.00 -16.70
C LEU A 210 -2.52 -10.60 -18.04
N GLY A 211 -1.70 -10.31 -19.04
CA GLY A 211 -2.16 -9.91 -20.38
C GLY A 211 -2.72 -8.48 -20.45
N HIS A 212 -2.90 -7.80 -19.32
CA HIS A 212 -3.40 -6.43 -19.28
C HIS A 212 -2.36 -5.45 -18.71
N THR A 213 -1.97 -5.63 -17.44
CA THR A 213 -0.95 -4.79 -16.80
C THR A 213 0.39 -5.49 -16.64
N VAL A 214 0.41 -6.81 -16.82
CA VAL A 214 1.63 -7.63 -16.86
C VAL A 214 1.68 -8.27 -18.23
N LEU A 215 2.59 -7.79 -19.06
CA LEU A 215 2.74 -8.18 -20.45
C LEU A 215 3.94 -9.11 -20.56
N GLU A 216 3.74 -10.29 -21.12
CA GLU A 216 4.84 -11.21 -21.41
C GLU A 216 5.47 -10.83 -22.75
N GLY A 217 6.75 -10.43 -22.71
CA GLY A 217 7.59 -10.31 -23.88
C GLY A 217 8.41 -11.59 -24.11
N PRO A 218 9.24 -11.64 -25.17
CA PRO A 218 10.08 -12.81 -25.48
C PRO A 218 11.01 -13.18 -24.33
N ASP A 219 11.74 -12.19 -23.80
CA ASP A 219 12.81 -12.39 -22.81
C ASP A 219 12.44 -11.86 -21.41
N VAL A 220 11.52 -10.90 -21.34
CA VAL A 220 11.19 -10.17 -20.11
C VAL A 220 9.69 -9.95 -19.97
N PHE A 221 9.22 -9.90 -18.72
CA PHE A 221 7.90 -9.37 -18.40
C PHE A 221 7.95 -7.85 -18.27
N ARG A 222 6.94 -7.17 -18.79
CA ARG A 222 6.75 -5.72 -18.64
C ARG A 222 5.55 -5.43 -17.76
N ILE A 223 5.70 -4.50 -16.82
CA ILE A 223 4.59 -3.93 -16.06
C ILE A 223 4.17 -2.64 -16.75
N ALA A 224 2.91 -2.56 -17.15
CA ALA A 224 2.30 -1.40 -17.78
C ALA A 224 1.01 -1.02 -17.02
N LEU A 225 1.01 0.17 -16.41
CA LEU A 225 -0.12 0.70 -15.65
C LEU A 225 -0.61 1.97 -16.32
N ASP A 226 -1.88 2.02 -16.67
CA ASP A 226 -2.52 3.20 -17.25
C ASP A 226 -2.59 4.35 -16.23
N ALA A 227 -2.55 5.58 -16.73
CA ALA A 227 -2.70 6.79 -15.92
C ALA A 227 -4.02 6.81 -15.12
N THR A 228 -5.10 6.23 -15.63
CA THR A 228 -6.40 6.11 -14.96
C THR A 228 -6.33 5.29 -13.66
N VAL A 229 -5.45 4.29 -13.62
CA VAL A 229 -5.28 3.37 -12.49
C VAL A 229 -4.34 3.95 -11.44
N THR A 230 -3.34 4.75 -11.82
CA THR A 230 -2.37 5.24 -10.83
C THR A 230 -2.90 6.37 -9.95
N LYS A 231 -2.52 6.36 -8.67
CA LYS A 231 -2.88 7.39 -7.67
C LYS A 231 -2.53 8.83 -8.10
N ASN A 232 -1.52 8.98 -8.95
CA ASN A 232 -1.00 10.28 -9.40
C ASN A 232 -1.43 10.66 -10.84
N ARG A 233 -2.30 9.87 -11.49
CA ARG A 233 -2.68 10.08 -12.91
C ARG A 233 -1.50 10.07 -13.89
N ARG A 234 -0.49 9.26 -13.62
CA ARG A 234 0.67 9.07 -14.50
C ARG A 234 0.77 7.61 -14.89
N ALA A 235 0.87 7.33 -16.18
CA ALA A 235 1.17 5.99 -16.63
C ALA A 235 2.52 5.53 -16.04
N TYR A 236 2.68 4.22 -15.86
CA TYR A 236 3.93 3.61 -15.43
C TYR A 236 4.23 2.44 -16.35
N ALA A 237 5.42 2.41 -16.93
CA ALA A 237 5.85 1.29 -17.78
C ALA A 237 7.30 0.95 -17.47
N ALA A 238 7.55 -0.30 -17.07
CA ALA A 238 8.90 -0.76 -16.79
C ALA A 238 9.05 -2.27 -17.07
N ASP A 239 10.17 -2.63 -17.68
CA ASP A 239 10.57 -4.02 -17.83
C ASP A 239 11.08 -4.57 -16.50
N LEU A 240 10.72 -5.81 -16.20
CA LEU A 240 11.33 -6.56 -15.11
C LEU A 240 12.69 -7.10 -15.57
N PRO A 241 13.71 -7.14 -14.69
CA PRO A 241 14.98 -7.76 -15.03
C PRO A 241 14.81 -9.20 -15.55
N ALA A 242 15.52 -9.55 -16.62
CA ALA A 242 15.38 -10.84 -17.30
C ALA A 242 15.57 -12.06 -16.38
N PHE A 243 16.42 -11.94 -15.36
CA PHE A 243 16.64 -13.03 -14.40
C PHE A 243 15.39 -13.33 -13.54
N LEU A 244 14.40 -12.44 -13.46
CA LEU A 244 13.12 -12.69 -12.79
C LEU A 244 12.17 -13.51 -13.65
N THR A 245 12.32 -13.49 -14.97
CA THR A 245 11.42 -14.17 -15.93
C THR A 245 11.21 -15.65 -15.58
N PRO A 246 12.25 -16.46 -15.27
CA PRO A 246 12.06 -17.86 -14.91
C PRO A 246 11.20 -18.05 -13.66
N PHE A 247 11.37 -17.21 -12.63
CA PHE A 247 10.59 -17.29 -11.40
C PHE A 247 9.14 -16.88 -11.62
N ILE A 248 8.89 -15.85 -12.43
CA ILE A 248 7.53 -15.41 -12.76
C ILE A 248 6.81 -16.48 -13.58
N ARG A 249 7.43 -17.04 -14.62
CA ARG A 249 6.87 -18.16 -15.39
C ARG A 249 6.58 -19.36 -14.50
N ARG A 250 7.56 -19.76 -13.67
CA ARG A 250 7.39 -20.87 -12.71
C ARG A 250 6.20 -20.65 -11.77
N TYR A 251 6.01 -19.43 -11.29
CA TYR A 251 4.83 -19.10 -10.50
C TYR A 251 3.54 -19.25 -11.33
N ILE A 252 3.48 -18.64 -12.51
CA ILE A 252 2.29 -18.66 -13.37
C ILE A 252 1.90 -20.09 -13.79
N ASP A 253 2.89 -20.92 -14.13
CA ASP A 253 2.66 -22.23 -14.75
C ASP A 253 2.50 -23.35 -13.71
N ALA A 254 3.22 -23.30 -12.58
CA ALA A 254 3.24 -24.41 -11.62
C ALA A 254 2.48 -24.10 -10.33
N TYR A 255 2.66 -22.90 -9.75
CA TYR A 255 2.14 -22.60 -8.40
C TYR A 255 0.81 -21.85 -8.39
N ARG A 256 0.59 -20.96 -9.35
CA ARG A 256 -0.64 -20.21 -9.50
C ARG A 256 -1.86 -21.12 -9.79
N PRO A 257 -1.76 -22.18 -10.62
CA PRO A 257 -2.89 -23.09 -10.85
C PRO A 257 -3.32 -23.83 -9.57
N ILE A 258 -2.37 -24.21 -8.71
CA ILE A 258 -2.63 -24.80 -7.39
C ILE A 258 -3.49 -23.86 -6.55
N LEU A 259 -3.12 -22.57 -6.50
CA LEU A 259 -3.86 -21.57 -5.73
C LEU A 259 -5.23 -21.27 -6.31
N LEU A 260 -5.38 -21.30 -7.63
CA LEU A 260 -6.65 -21.04 -8.32
C LEU A 260 -7.73 -22.11 -8.05
N ARG A 261 -7.35 -23.35 -7.74
CA ARG A 261 -8.29 -24.46 -7.49
C ARG A 261 -9.34 -24.57 -8.61
N HIS A 262 -8.88 -24.55 -9.86
CA HIS A 262 -9.69 -24.60 -11.09
C HIS A 262 -10.53 -23.35 -11.42
N ARG A 263 -10.44 -22.28 -10.63
CA ARG A 263 -11.11 -21.02 -10.96
C ARG A 263 -10.38 -20.28 -12.07
N LYS A 264 -11.14 -19.53 -12.87
CA LYS A 264 -10.59 -18.58 -13.84
C LYS A 264 -10.47 -17.20 -13.19
N CYS A 265 -9.30 -16.63 -13.29
CA CYS A 265 -8.97 -15.30 -12.80
C CYS A 265 -7.67 -14.90 -13.51
N ASP A 266 -7.54 -13.64 -13.89
CA ASP A 266 -6.34 -13.14 -14.59
C ASP A 266 -5.43 -12.32 -13.68
N HIS A 267 -5.84 -12.05 -12.43
CA HIS A 267 -4.97 -11.42 -11.43
C HIS A 267 -3.70 -12.24 -11.23
N LEU A 268 -2.55 -11.58 -11.26
CA LEU A 268 -1.26 -12.23 -11.08
C LEU A 268 -1.22 -12.94 -9.73
N TRP A 269 -1.59 -12.24 -8.64
CA TRP A 269 -1.50 -12.78 -7.28
C TRP A 269 -2.81 -13.42 -6.83
N ILE A 270 -2.75 -14.70 -6.50
CA ILE A 270 -3.89 -15.48 -6.01
C ILE A 270 -3.69 -15.86 -4.54
N SER A 271 -4.72 -15.70 -3.73
CA SER A 271 -4.74 -16.09 -2.30
C SER A 271 -4.84 -17.60 -2.11
N ALA A 272 -4.56 -18.09 -0.90
CA ALA A 272 -4.75 -19.50 -0.54
C ALA A 272 -6.22 -19.98 -0.69
N HIS A 273 -7.17 -19.03 -0.72
CA HIS A 273 -8.60 -19.28 -0.89
C HIS A 273 -9.02 -19.32 -2.36
N GLY A 274 -8.10 -19.11 -3.32
CA GLY A 274 -8.39 -19.09 -4.76
C GLY A 274 -9.12 -17.85 -5.24
N LEU A 275 -8.97 -16.73 -4.54
CA LEU A 275 -9.44 -15.40 -4.94
C LEU A 275 -8.25 -14.48 -5.19
N PRO A 276 -8.39 -13.37 -5.93
CA PRO A 276 -7.36 -12.34 -6.03
C PRO A 276 -6.81 -11.96 -4.65
N LEU A 277 -5.49 -11.87 -4.52
CA LEU A 277 -4.85 -11.46 -3.27
C LEU A 277 -5.02 -9.95 -3.10
N ASP A 278 -5.88 -9.55 -2.16
CA ASP A 278 -6.16 -8.14 -1.92
C ASP A 278 -4.96 -7.38 -1.31
N ASP A 279 -5.03 -6.06 -1.40
CA ASP A 279 -4.05 -5.08 -0.90
C ASP A 279 -3.68 -5.28 0.58
N ALA A 280 -4.66 -5.60 1.45
CA ALA A 280 -4.43 -5.79 2.88
C ALA A 280 -3.76 -7.15 3.19
N SER A 281 -4.18 -8.20 2.50
CA SER A 281 -3.62 -9.54 2.60
C SER A 281 -2.18 -9.59 2.08
N LEU A 282 -1.91 -8.96 0.93
CA LEU A 282 -0.56 -8.81 0.37
C LEU A 282 0.36 -8.06 1.35
N TYR A 283 -0.11 -6.95 1.92
CA TYR A 283 0.63 -6.23 2.97
C TYR A 283 0.92 -7.11 4.18
N GLY A 284 -0.08 -7.84 4.65
CA GLY A 284 0.05 -8.75 5.79
C GLY A 284 1.13 -9.81 5.55
N LYS A 285 1.21 -10.35 4.33
CA LYS A 285 2.22 -11.35 3.96
C LYS A 285 3.63 -10.80 3.92
N ILE A 286 3.83 -9.64 3.33
CA ILE A 286 5.15 -8.97 3.33
C ILE A 286 5.60 -8.70 4.77
N VAL A 287 4.72 -8.11 5.59
CA VAL A 287 5.02 -7.82 7.00
C VAL A 287 5.30 -9.10 7.79
N GLN A 288 4.55 -10.17 7.54
CA GLN A 288 4.74 -11.46 8.19
C GLN A 288 6.14 -12.02 7.91
N HIS A 289 6.52 -12.11 6.63
CA HIS A 289 7.82 -12.66 6.23
C HIS A 289 8.98 -11.79 6.69
N THR A 290 8.90 -10.47 6.54
CA THR A 290 10.00 -9.59 6.92
C THR A 290 10.16 -9.51 8.44
N ARG A 291 9.06 -9.57 9.21
CA ARG A 291 9.15 -9.63 10.67
C ARG A 291 9.78 -10.94 11.12
N ALA A 292 9.43 -12.06 10.50
CA ALA A 292 10.02 -13.35 10.82
C ALA A 292 11.53 -13.37 10.50
N ALA A 293 11.95 -12.77 9.39
CA ALA A 293 13.34 -12.77 8.95
C ALA A 293 14.22 -11.75 9.70
N PHE A 294 13.72 -10.54 9.93
CA PHE A 294 14.53 -9.40 10.38
C PHE A 294 14.10 -8.83 11.74
N GLY A 295 13.08 -9.41 12.38
CA GLY A 295 12.46 -8.87 13.59
C GLY A 295 11.65 -7.57 13.37
N LYS A 296 11.64 -7.04 12.14
CA LYS A 296 11.06 -5.73 11.81
C LYS A 296 9.98 -5.86 10.71
N PRO A 297 8.81 -5.21 10.89
CA PRO A 297 7.77 -5.23 9.87
C PRO A 297 8.10 -4.23 8.75
N LEU A 298 8.31 -4.71 7.53
CA LEU A 298 8.52 -3.85 6.37
C LEU A 298 7.20 -3.65 5.64
N SER A 299 6.86 -2.38 5.39
CA SER A 299 5.74 -2.04 4.51
C SER A 299 6.24 -1.91 3.07
N PRO A 300 5.39 -2.12 2.04
CA PRO A 300 5.74 -1.82 0.64
C PRO A 300 6.28 -0.40 0.42
N HIS A 301 5.86 0.57 1.25
CA HIS A 301 6.40 1.92 1.22
C HIS A 301 7.87 1.99 1.68
N LEU A 302 8.30 1.11 2.58
CA LEU A 302 9.70 1.04 3.01
C LEU A 302 10.60 0.39 1.95
N PHE A 303 10.08 -0.46 1.05
CA PHE A 303 10.85 -0.91 -0.13
C PHE A 303 11.18 0.27 -1.06
N ARG A 304 10.22 1.18 -1.21
CA ARG A 304 10.39 2.42 -1.98
C ARG A 304 11.37 3.40 -1.32
N ASP A 305 11.26 3.59 -0.01
CA ASP A 305 12.17 4.43 0.76
C ASP A 305 13.59 3.82 0.76
N ALA A 306 13.72 2.49 0.93
CA ALA A 306 14.97 1.74 0.83
C ALA A 306 15.63 1.94 -0.53
N ALA A 307 14.92 1.71 -1.63
CA ALA A 307 15.48 1.90 -2.97
C ALA A 307 16.04 3.31 -3.17
N ALA A 308 15.37 4.35 -2.66
CA ALA A 308 15.86 5.72 -2.74
C ALA A 308 17.07 5.99 -1.83
N THR A 309 17.09 5.43 -0.62
CA THR A 309 18.20 5.55 0.32
C THR A 309 19.44 4.82 -0.17
N PHE A 310 19.34 3.55 -0.57
CA PHE A 310 20.47 2.77 -1.07
C PHE A 310 21.08 3.39 -2.33
N LEU A 311 20.25 3.87 -3.27
CA LEU A 311 20.76 4.58 -4.45
C LEU A 311 21.51 5.87 -4.08
N GLY A 312 21.05 6.60 -3.05
CA GLY A 312 21.70 7.82 -2.59
C GLY A 312 22.96 7.60 -1.76
N GLU A 313 23.02 6.53 -0.97
CA GLU A 313 24.19 6.15 -0.16
C GLU A 313 25.33 5.61 -1.02
N GLU A 314 25.01 4.81 -2.06
CA GLU A 314 26.04 4.27 -2.94
C GLU A 314 26.55 5.28 -3.98
N ASN A 315 25.75 6.29 -4.34
CA ASN A 315 26.18 7.42 -5.14
C ASN A 315 25.18 8.60 -5.01
N PRO A 316 25.56 9.70 -4.35
CA PRO A 316 24.68 10.87 -4.14
C PRO A 316 24.11 11.50 -5.42
N GLU A 317 24.76 11.34 -6.57
CA GLU A 317 24.25 11.85 -7.85
C GLU A 317 23.09 11.01 -8.41
N LEU A 318 22.93 9.75 -7.95
CA LEU A 318 21.86 8.84 -8.38
C LEU A 318 20.53 9.06 -7.64
N VAL A 319 20.46 9.98 -6.66
CA VAL A 319 19.20 10.33 -5.96
C VAL A 319 18.13 10.83 -6.95
N ARG A 320 18.53 11.53 -8.01
CA ARG A 320 17.63 11.94 -9.09
C ARG A 320 17.14 10.75 -9.91
N LEU A 321 17.99 9.74 -10.11
CA LEU A 321 17.67 8.47 -10.79
C LEU A 321 16.77 7.54 -9.97
N ALA A 322 16.86 7.58 -8.63
CA ALA A 322 15.90 6.92 -7.77
C ALA A 322 14.48 7.48 -7.98
N THR A 323 14.34 8.80 -8.07
CA THR A 323 13.03 9.44 -8.34
C THR A 323 12.47 9.00 -9.70
N THR A 324 13.34 8.78 -10.67
CA THR A 324 13.06 8.24 -12.01
C THR A 324 12.55 6.80 -11.97
N LEU A 325 13.29 5.89 -11.34
CA LEU A 325 12.91 4.46 -11.17
C LEU A 325 11.55 4.29 -10.48
N LEU A 326 11.22 5.27 -9.64
CA LEU A 326 10.00 5.35 -8.87
C LEU A 326 8.78 5.92 -9.64
N HIS A 327 8.95 6.47 -10.85
CA HIS A 327 7.91 7.22 -11.57
C HIS A 327 7.74 6.98 -13.09
N HIS A 328 8.56 6.16 -13.76
CA HIS A 328 8.74 6.32 -15.21
C HIS A 328 7.80 5.62 -16.20
N ALA A 329 7.66 6.31 -17.34
CA ALA A 329 6.94 6.00 -18.57
C ALA A 329 7.70 6.60 -19.78
N ASP A 330 8.91 6.11 -20.08
CA ASP A 330 9.47 5.97 -21.45
C ASP A 330 10.79 5.16 -21.38
N GLY A 331 11.03 4.31 -22.39
CA GLY A 331 12.02 3.22 -22.39
C GLY A 331 13.30 3.51 -23.16
N ARG A 332 13.77 4.75 -23.23
CA ARG A 332 14.99 5.13 -23.98
C ARG A 332 15.93 6.00 -23.16
N THR A 333 16.55 5.42 -22.16
CA THR A 333 17.73 6.06 -21.55
C THR A 333 18.67 5.01 -20.96
N ILE A 334 19.95 5.39 -20.92
CA ILE A 334 21.16 4.74 -20.37
C ILE A 334 20.93 4.06 -18.98
N GLU A 335 19.81 4.37 -18.33
CA GLU A 335 19.21 3.85 -17.10
C GLU A 335 18.91 2.33 -17.10
N ALA A 336 18.55 1.74 -18.24
CA ALA A 336 18.27 0.29 -18.32
C ALA A 336 19.56 -0.53 -18.20
N HIS A 337 20.63 -0.14 -18.91
CA HIS A 337 21.92 -0.82 -18.89
C HIS A 337 22.62 -0.74 -17.52
N TYR A 338 22.51 0.40 -16.83
CA TYR A 338 23.19 0.62 -15.55
C TYR A 338 22.50 -0.14 -14.38
N ASN A 339 21.16 -0.17 -14.38
CA ASN A 339 20.39 -1.04 -13.47
C ASN A 339 20.62 -2.52 -13.78
N HIS A 340 20.82 -2.88 -15.06
CA HIS A 340 21.16 -4.25 -15.43
C HIS A 340 22.53 -4.66 -14.88
N ALA A 341 23.53 -3.78 -14.92
CA ALA A 341 24.87 -4.05 -14.39
C ALA A 341 24.89 -4.32 -12.87
N ARG A 342 24.12 -3.56 -12.07
CA ARG A 342 24.00 -3.81 -10.62
C ARG A 342 23.02 -4.92 -10.25
N ALA A 343 21.93 -5.11 -11.00
CA ALA A 343 21.10 -6.31 -10.87
C ALA A 343 21.94 -7.55 -11.17
N ASN A 344 22.85 -7.50 -12.14
CA ASN A 344 23.81 -8.56 -12.41
C ASN A 344 24.83 -8.74 -11.27
N HIS A 345 25.22 -7.68 -10.54
CA HIS A 345 26.08 -7.80 -9.35
C HIS A 345 25.34 -8.46 -8.17
N ALA A 346 24.11 -8.03 -7.86
CA ALA A 346 23.29 -8.65 -6.81
C ALA A 346 22.85 -10.08 -7.19
N VAL A 347 22.64 -10.35 -8.48
CA VAL A 347 22.43 -11.71 -9.02
C VAL A 347 23.70 -12.54 -8.96
N ARG A 348 24.89 -11.95 -9.16
CA ARG A 348 26.18 -12.64 -8.94
C ARG A 348 26.35 -12.99 -7.46
N GLU A 349 26.09 -12.08 -6.53
CA GLU A 349 26.10 -12.40 -5.10
C GLU A 349 25.05 -13.48 -4.73
N TYR A 350 23.87 -13.45 -5.34
CA TYR A 350 22.88 -14.51 -5.20
C TYR A 350 23.37 -15.85 -5.78
N GLN A 351 23.91 -15.85 -7.00
CA GLN A 351 24.50 -17.02 -7.64
C GLN A 351 25.66 -17.58 -6.81
N ASP A 352 26.53 -16.73 -6.27
CA ASP A 352 27.62 -17.10 -5.39
C ASP A 352 27.09 -17.69 -4.07
N SER A 353 26.00 -17.15 -3.52
CA SER A 353 25.36 -17.70 -2.30
C SER A 353 24.62 -19.03 -2.54
N VAL A 354 24.17 -19.28 -3.76
CA VAL A 354 23.50 -20.52 -4.20
C VAL A 354 24.55 -21.58 -4.60
N LEU A 355 25.65 -21.18 -5.23
CA LEU A 355 26.75 -22.04 -5.65
C LEU A 355 27.66 -22.43 -4.47
N ALA A 356 27.96 -21.51 -3.54
CA ALA A 356 28.72 -21.81 -2.33
C ALA A 356 28.05 -22.87 -1.45
N ARG A 357 26.72 -22.98 -1.50
CA ARG A 357 25.95 -24.01 -0.79
C ARG A 357 25.79 -25.32 -1.56
N ARG A 358 26.00 -25.33 -2.88
CA ARG A 358 26.10 -26.57 -3.69
C ARG A 358 27.44 -27.28 -3.52
N HIS A 359 28.52 -26.54 -3.25
CA HIS A 359 29.85 -27.10 -3.02
C HIS A 359 30.13 -27.47 -1.56
N GLY A 360 29.28 -27.06 -0.61
CA GLY A 360 29.40 -27.39 0.81
C GLY A 360 28.82 -28.75 1.23
N ASP A 361 27.94 -29.36 0.43
CA ASP A 361 27.31 -30.67 0.72
C ASP A 361 27.94 -31.84 -0.10
N GLY A 362 29.14 -31.62 -0.66
CA GLY A 362 29.84 -32.61 -1.51
C GLY A 362 31.22 -33.02 -1.00
N GLY A 363 31.61 -32.66 0.23
CA GLY A 363 32.96 -32.96 0.71
C GLY A 363 33.16 -32.71 2.20
N ASN A 364 32.62 -33.60 3.03
CA ASN A 364 33.35 -34.46 3.97
C ASN A 364 32.37 -35.02 5.02
#